data_AF-A0A3B8HTM8-F1
#
_entry.id   AF-A0A3B8HTM8-F1
#
_cell.length_a   1.000
_cell.length_b   1.000
_cell.length_c   1.000
_cell.angle_alpha   90.00
_cell.angle_beta   90.00
_cell.angle_gamma   90.00
#
_symmetry.space_group_name_H-M   'P 1'
#
loop_
_entity.id
_entity.type
_entity.pdbx_description
1 polymer ?
#
loop_
_entity_poly.entity_id
_entity_poly.type
_entity_poly.pdbx_seq_one_letter_code
_entity_poly.pdbx_strand_id
1 'polypeptide(L)'
;MQQTWAVILVLLMLLSSGCGTMTDVERTAVGAGLGVDLDNENNVLFYAQFNRPVNVQETGANEAQSEVFTGRGKTPTQAARNITLVMPHLPLWSHADIFVLGEKLARTDLYYMADFLSRNRNIRKNSFLVVAYKVSPYDIFHGECPFALCSSRGIINILRAQDKNFGVYPLVTSLEFVTKLLSYGIDPVAPQVTIV
;
A
#
# COMPACT_ATOMS: atom_id res chain seq x y z
N MET A 1 38.88 19.56 36.62
CA MET A 1 38.64 18.47 35.64
C MET A 1 37.35 17.73 35.89
N GLN A 2 37.05 17.20 37.09
CA GLN A 2 35.86 16.36 37.33
C GLN A 2 34.49 17.00 36.99
N GLN A 3 34.34 18.32 37.21
CA GLN A 3 33.08 19.04 36.92
C GLN A 3 32.78 19.23 35.42
N THR A 4 33.80 19.31 34.55
CA THR A 4 33.58 19.48 33.10
C THR A 4 33.02 18.21 32.45
N TRP A 5 33.39 17.03 32.97
CA TRP A 5 32.84 15.75 32.50
C TRP A 5 31.37 15.58 32.86
N ALA A 6 30.95 16.07 34.04
CA ALA A 6 29.56 16.03 34.47
C ALA A 6 28.66 16.88 33.55
N VAL A 7 29.12 18.07 33.16
CA VAL A 7 28.38 18.95 32.22
C VAL A 7 28.25 18.31 30.84
N ILE A 8 29.31 17.68 30.33
CA ILE A 8 29.29 16.98 29.03
C ILE A 8 28.33 15.78 29.06
N LEU A 9 28.31 15.01 30.15
CA LEU A 9 27.40 13.88 30.33
C LEU A 9 25.93 14.32 30.37
N VAL A 10 25.61 15.41 31.06
CA VAL A 10 24.25 15.97 31.10
C VAL A 10 23.83 16.48 29.73
N LEU A 11 24.72 17.11 28.98
CA LEU A 11 24.45 17.58 27.61
C LEU A 11 24.17 16.40 26.65
N LEU A 12 24.95 15.31 26.76
CA LEU A 12 24.73 14.07 25.99
C LEU A 12 23.39 13.40 26.32
N MET A 13 22.97 13.42 27.58
CA MET A 13 21.65 12.90 27.98
C MET A 13 20.50 13.73 27.38
N LEU A 14 20.60 15.05 27.36
CA LEU A 14 19.61 15.92 26.71
C LEU A 14 19.51 15.67 25.21
N LEU A 15 20.65 15.44 24.53
CA LEU A 15 20.73 15.10 23.11
C LEU A 15 20.22 13.68 22.79
N SER A 16 20.14 12.80 23.79
CA SER A 16 19.62 11.43 23.64
C SER A 16 18.10 11.30 23.80
N SER A 17 17.39 12.41 24.06
CA SER A 17 15.92 12.43 24.07
C SER A 17 15.36 12.33 22.64
N GLY A 18 15.38 11.12 22.09
CA GLY A 18 14.67 10.80 20.86
C GLY A 18 13.17 11.02 21.09
N CYS A 19 12.61 12.04 20.46
CA CYS A 19 11.17 12.29 20.46
C CYS A 19 10.49 11.21 19.59
N GLY A 20 10.32 10.01 20.14
CA GLY A 20 9.61 8.92 19.50
C GLY A 20 8.13 9.18 19.57
N THR A 21 7.51 9.54 18.45
CA THR A 21 6.04 9.46 18.33
C THR A 21 5.68 7.98 18.30
N MET A 22 5.46 7.39 19.48
CA MET A 22 4.91 6.05 19.58
C MET A 22 3.46 6.11 19.11
N THR A 23 3.18 5.43 18.00
CA THR A 23 1.80 5.22 17.54
C THR A 23 1.27 3.99 18.25
N ASP A 24 0.17 4.17 18.98
CA ASP A 24 -0.48 3.10 19.74
C ASP A 24 -1.03 2.05 18.76
N VAL A 25 -0.69 0.78 18.96
CA VAL A 25 -1.03 -0.29 18.02
C VAL A 25 -2.56 -0.45 17.95
N GLU A 26 -3.22 -0.28 19.09
CA GLU A 26 -4.66 -0.34 19.29
C GLU A 26 -5.41 0.81 18.60
N ARG A 27 -4.72 1.89 18.24
CA ARG A 27 -5.30 3.05 17.53
C ARG A 27 -5.02 3.01 16.03
N THR A 28 -4.45 1.93 15.53
CA THR A 28 -3.91 1.85 14.17
C THR A 28 -4.59 0.75 13.36
N ALA A 29 -4.94 1.05 12.10
CA ALA A 29 -5.42 0.07 11.15
C ALA A 29 -4.31 -0.29 10.16
N VAL A 30 -3.93 -1.57 10.12
CA VAL A 30 -2.84 -2.05 9.26
C VAL A 30 -3.36 -2.26 7.84
N GLY A 31 -2.83 -1.47 6.89
CA GLY A 31 -3.17 -1.62 5.48
C GLY A 31 -2.50 -2.85 4.87
N ALA A 32 -3.26 -3.69 4.18
CA ALA A 32 -2.78 -4.88 3.48
C ALA A 32 -2.40 -4.57 2.01
N GLY A 33 -3.15 -3.69 1.37
CA GLY A 33 -2.91 -3.24 0.00
C GLY A 33 -3.54 -1.90 -0.29
N LEU A 34 -2.99 -1.23 -1.30
CA LEU A 34 -3.39 0.09 -1.75
C LEU A 34 -3.70 0.02 -3.23
N GLY A 35 -4.68 0.79 -3.68
CA GLY A 35 -5.00 0.90 -5.09
C GLY A 35 -5.34 2.33 -5.46
N VAL A 36 -5.08 2.71 -6.70
CA VAL A 36 -5.43 4.05 -7.19
C VAL A 36 -5.95 3.95 -8.61
N ASP A 37 -7.05 4.64 -8.87
CA ASP A 37 -7.59 4.83 -10.22
C ASP A 37 -8.18 6.24 -10.38
N LEU A 38 -8.76 6.50 -11.55
CA LEU A 38 -9.50 7.72 -11.86
C LEU A 38 -11.00 7.43 -11.98
N ASP A 39 -11.84 8.31 -11.43
CA ASP A 39 -13.28 8.30 -11.69
C ASP A 39 -13.59 8.87 -13.09
N ASN A 40 -14.87 8.84 -13.49
CA ASN A 40 -15.32 9.35 -14.80
C ASN A 40 -15.04 10.85 -15.02
N GLU A 41 -14.88 11.61 -13.95
CA GLU A 41 -14.58 13.04 -13.95
C GLU A 41 -13.07 13.34 -13.78
N ASN A 42 -12.22 12.31 -13.89
CA ASN A 42 -10.77 12.36 -13.69
C ASN A 42 -10.33 12.81 -12.29
N ASN A 43 -11.15 12.59 -11.26
CA ASN A 43 -10.70 12.67 -9.88
C ASN A 43 -10.03 11.37 -9.47
N VAL A 44 -9.09 11.48 -8.54
CA VAL A 44 -8.37 10.33 -7.99
C VAL A 44 -9.27 9.58 -7.01
N LEU A 45 -9.40 8.28 -7.25
CA LEU A 45 -9.94 7.32 -6.30
C LEU A 45 -8.78 6.56 -5.68
N PHE A 46 -8.68 6.63 -4.36
CA PHE A 46 -7.69 5.89 -3.58
C PHE A 46 -8.42 4.81 -2.80
N TYR A 47 -7.98 3.57 -2.97
CA TYR A 47 -8.52 2.38 -2.33
C TYR A 47 -7.50 1.88 -1.32
N ALA A 48 -7.95 1.57 -0.11
CA ALA A 48 -7.09 0.97 0.88
C ALA A 48 -7.80 -0.18 1.56
N GLN A 49 -7.14 -1.32 1.57
CA GLN A 49 -7.63 -2.51 2.21
C GLN A 49 -7.00 -2.70 3.57
N PHE A 50 -7.83 -3.08 4.54
CA PHE A 50 -7.43 -3.39 5.90
C PHE A 50 -7.91 -4.77 6.27
N ASN A 51 -7.06 -5.51 6.98
CA ASN A 51 -7.46 -6.79 7.55
C ASN A 51 -8.25 -6.55 8.83
N ARG A 52 -9.43 -7.15 8.96
CA ARG A 52 -10.14 -7.16 10.24
C ARG A 52 -9.50 -8.22 11.16
N PRO A 53 -9.22 -7.89 12.43
CA PRO A 53 -8.86 -8.91 13.40
C PRO A 53 -10.06 -9.84 13.62
N VAL A 54 -9.93 -11.12 13.28
CA VAL A 54 -10.98 -12.11 13.54
C VAL A 54 -10.77 -12.70 14.93
N ASN A 55 -11.79 -12.64 15.78
CA ASN A 55 -11.83 -13.43 17.00
C ASN A 55 -12.14 -14.89 16.63
N VAL A 56 -11.09 -15.72 16.66
CA VAL A 56 -11.13 -17.16 16.32
C VAL A 56 -12.13 -17.95 17.19
N GLN A 57 -12.61 -17.38 18.29
CA GLN A 57 -13.53 -18.05 19.23
C GLN A 57 -15.03 -17.92 18.88
N GLU A 58 -15.46 -16.95 18.07
CA GLU A 58 -16.90 -16.67 17.88
C GLU A 58 -17.45 -17.03 16.50
N THR A 59 -16.59 -17.30 15.51
CA THR A 59 -17.05 -17.65 14.17
C THR A 59 -16.50 -19.00 13.76
N GLY A 60 -17.40 -20.00 13.63
CA GLY A 60 -17.12 -21.27 12.97
C GLY A 60 -16.83 -21.14 11.46
N ALA A 61 -16.57 -19.92 10.98
CA ALA A 61 -16.25 -19.59 9.61
C ALA A 61 -14.81 -19.03 9.58
N ASN A 62 -13.94 -19.74 8.88
CA ASN A 62 -12.55 -19.37 8.58
C ASN A 62 -12.45 -18.17 7.59
N GLU A 63 -13.43 -17.27 7.59
CA GLU A 63 -13.45 -16.13 6.68
C GLU A 63 -12.75 -14.96 7.36
N ALA A 64 -11.48 -14.77 7.01
CA ALA A 64 -10.86 -13.50 7.31
C ALA A 64 -11.51 -12.41 6.47
N GLN A 65 -12.21 -11.52 7.16
CA GLN A 65 -12.83 -10.37 6.54
C GLN A 65 -11.77 -9.29 6.31
N SER A 66 -11.64 -8.85 5.06
CA SER A 66 -10.93 -7.61 4.75
C SER A 66 -11.96 -6.55 4.38
N GLU A 67 -11.66 -5.30 4.72
CA GLU A 67 -12.54 -4.17 4.44
C GLU A 67 -11.77 -3.14 3.61
N VAL A 68 -12.40 -2.63 2.55
CA VAL A 68 -11.78 -1.67 1.64
C VAL A 68 -12.44 -0.32 1.81
N PHE A 69 -11.63 0.67 2.16
CA PHE A 69 -12.05 2.06 2.25
C PHE A 69 -11.65 2.79 0.98
N THR A 70 -12.54 3.67 0.51
CA THR A 70 -12.31 4.48 -0.68
C THR A 70 -12.34 5.95 -0.32
N GLY A 71 -11.33 6.69 -0.76
CA GLY A 71 -11.28 8.14 -0.69
C GLY A 71 -11.24 8.75 -2.09
N ARG A 72 -11.96 9.86 -2.27
CA ARG A 72 -11.99 10.62 -3.53
C ARG A 72 -11.30 11.96 -3.34
N GLY A 73 -10.48 12.40 -4.29
CA GLY A 73 -9.82 13.71 -4.21
C GLY A 73 -9.22 14.17 -5.53
N LYS A 74 -8.70 15.39 -5.57
CA LYS A 74 -7.97 15.92 -6.73
C LYS A 74 -6.55 15.37 -6.82
N THR A 75 -6.02 14.83 -5.72
CA THR A 75 -4.69 14.22 -5.67
C THR A 75 -4.69 12.91 -4.91
N PRO A 76 -3.74 11.98 -5.15
CA PRO A 76 -3.64 10.73 -4.39
C PRO A 76 -3.44 10.99 -2.90
N THR A 77 -2.69 12.03 -2.55
CA THR A 77 -2.53 12.48 -1.16
C THR A 77 -3.84 12.94 -0.55
N GLN A 78 -4.65 13.72 -1.28
CA GLN A 78 -5.95 14.17 -0.79
C GLN A 78 -6.94 13.00 -0.69
N ALA A 79 -7.00 12.15 -1.70
CA ALA A 79 -7.84 10.96 -1.74
C ALA A 79 -7.49 10.00 -0.59
N ALA A 80 -6.21 9.70 -0.38
CA ALA A 80 -5.74 8.88 0.74
C ALA A 80 -6.05 9.51 2.11
N ARG A 81 -5.94 10.84 2.26
CA ARG A 81 -6.36 11.54 3.49
C ARG A 81 -7.87 11.47 3.70
N ASN A 82 -8.68 11.53 2.64
CA ASN A 82 -10.13 11.49 2.79
C ASN A 82 -10.63 10.13 3.33
N ILE A 83 -9.84 9.07 3.23
CA ILE A 83 -10.13 7.80 3.94
C ILE A 83 -10.19 7.99 5.46
N THR A 84 -9.35 8.86 6.03
CA THR A 84 -9.34 9.10 7.49
C THR A 84 -10.59 9.80 7.99
N LEU A 85 -11.44 10.35 7.11
CA LEU A 85 -12.71 10.96 7.50
C LEU A 85 -13.76 9.93 7.91
N VAL A 86 -13.63 8.68 7.44
CA VAL A 86 -14.56 7.59 7.69
C VAL A 86 -13.94 6.45 8.52
N MET A 87 -12.63 6.55 8.81
CA MET A 87 -11.91 5.51 9.52
C MET A 87 -11.74 5.87 11.01
N PRO A 88 -12.09 4.96 11.94
CA PRO A 88 -11.95 5.21 13.38
C PRO A 88 -10.49 5.16 13.86
N HIS A 89 -9.62 4.48 13.12
CA HIS A 89 -8.21 4.27 13.45
C HIS A 89 -7.28 4.97 12.47
N LEU A 90 -6.06 5.30 12.91
CA LEU A 90 -5.04 5.86 12.04
C LEU A 90 -4.56 4.79 11.05
N PRO A 91 -4.63 5.01 9.73
CA PRO A 91 -4.19 4.01 8.78
C PRO A 91 -2.67 3.93 8.66
N LEU A 92 -2.13 2.72 8.72
CA LEU A 92 -0.71 2.43 8.58
C LEU A 92 -0.41 1.82 7.21
N TRP A 93 -0.12 2.70 6.27
CA TRP A 93 0.19 2.38 4.87
C TRP A 93 1.50 1.62 4.69
N SER A 94 2.39 1.70 5.68
CA SER A 94 3.74 1.14 5.61
C SER A 94 3.75 -0.39 5.62
N HIS A 95 2.62 -1.05 5.84
CA HIS A 95 2.48 -2.50 5.79
C HIS A 95 1.79 -2.99 4.52
N ALA A 96 1.39 -2.10 3.61
CA ALA A 96 0.82 -2.51 2.35
C ALA A 96 1.89 -3.19 1.49
N ASP A 97 1.70 -4.48 1.23
CA ASP A 97 2.64 -5.29 0.46
C ASP A 97 2.38 -5.21 -1.05
N ILE A 98 1.23 -4.69 -1.46
CA ILE A 98 0.82 -4.54 -2.87
C ILE A 98 0.23 -3.17 -3.15
N PHE A 99 0.52 -2.67 -4.35
CA PHE A 99 -0.02 -1.46 -4.94
C PHE A 99 -0.68 -1.79 -6.28
N VAL A 100 -1.98 -1.52 -6.41
CA VAL A 100 -2.79 -1.84 -7.59
C VAL A 100 -3.08 -0.55 -8.37
N LEU A 101 -2.53 -0.43 -9.56
CA LEU A 101 -2.85 0.66 -10.49
C LEU A 101 -4.10 0.31 -11.28
N GLY A 102 -5.10 1.18 -11.25
CA GLY A 102 -6.25 1.04 -12.13
C GLY A 102 -5.89 1.29 -13.59
N GLU A 103 -6.58 0.61 -14.49
CA GLU A 103 -6.30 0.66 -15.93
C GLU A 103 -6.45 2.08 -16.49
N LYS A 104 -7.45 2.83 -16.03
CA LYS A 104 -7.71 4.18 -16.52
C LYS A 104 -6.57 5.12 -16.14
N LEU A 105 -6.13 5.09 -14.89
CA LEU A 105 -4.95 5.85 -14.47
C LEU A 105 -3.70 5.44 -15.27
N ALA A 106 -3.46 4.13 -15.42
CA ALA A 106 -2.29 3.60 -16.12
C ALA A 106 -2.20 4.02 -17.60
N ARG A 107 -3.35 4.28 -18.24
CA ARG A 107 -3.43 4.76 -19.62
C ARG A 107 -3.41 6.28 -19.76
N THR A 108 -3.64 7.02 -18.68
CA THR A 108 -3.79 8.48 -18.71
C THR A 108 -2.51 9.20 -18.31
N ASP A 109 -2.00 8.96 -17.10
CA ASP A 109 -0.81 9.64 -16.58
C ASP A 109 -0.15 8.81 -15.47
N LEU A 110 1.00 8.21 -15.79
CA LEU A 110 1.82 7.45 -14.84
C LEU A 110 2.81 8.33 -14.07
N TYR A 111 3.14 9.53 -14.57
CA TYR A 111 4.06 10.44 -13.89
C TYR A 111 3.46 10.93 -12.58
N TYR A 112 2.15 11.16 -12.57
CA TYR A 112 1.44 11.53 -11.37
C TYR A 112 1.52 10.48 -10.26
N MET A 113 1.47 9.21 -10.63
CA MET A 113 1.68 8.10 -9.72
C MET A 113 3.15 7.98 -9.27
N ALA A 114 4.09 8.20 -10.19
CA ALA A 114 5.52 8.20 -9.88
C ALA A 114 5.89 9.28 -8.85
N ASP A 115 5.34 10.50 -8.96
CA ASP A 115 5.51 11.56 -7.96
C ASP A 115 4.99 11.11 -6.59
N PHE A 116 3.79 10.55 -6.56
CA PHE A 116 3.17 10.10 -5.31
C PHE A 116 3.97 8.99 -4.63
N LEU A 117 4.34 7.93 -5.36
CA LEU A 117 5.10 6.79 -4.81
C LEU A 117 6.54 7.16 -4.43
N SER A 118 7.18 8.07 -5.17
CA SER A 118 8.57 8.47 -4.90
C SER A 118 8.69 9.37 -3.66
N ARG A 119 7.71 10.26 -3.44
CA ARG A 119 7.74 11.26 -2.37
C ARG A 119 7.06 10.81 -1.07
N ASN A 120 6.16 9.82 -1.12
CA ASN A 120 5.42 9.37 0.05
C ASN A 120 6.22 8.36 0.87
N ARG A 121 6.74 8.80 2.03
CA ARG A 121 7.50 7.95 2.96
C ARG A 121 6.68 6.82 3.58
N ASN A 122 5.35 6.94 3.58
CA ASN A 122 4.47 6.00 4.27
C ASN A 122 4.17 4.76 3.44
N ILE A 123 4.48 4.76 2.14
CA ILE A 123 4.29 3.61 1.26
C ILE A 123 5.64 2.92 1.09
N ARG A 124 5.66 1.61 1.33
CA ARG A 124 6.85 0.81 1.14
C ARG A 124 7.21 0.74 -0.34
N LYS A 125 8.44 1.16 -0.65
CA LYS A 125 8.98 1.13 -2.01
C LYS A 125 9.16 -0.31 -2.54
N ASN A 126 9.29 -1.29 -1.66
CA ASN A 126 9.36 -2.72 -2.00
C ASN A 126 7.98 -3.42 -2.06
N SER A 127 6.87 -2.67 -1.98
CA SER A 127 5.54 -3.22 -2.30
C SER A 127 5.52 -3.70 -3.75
N PHE A 128 4.82 -4.79 -4.03
CA PHE A 128 4.60 -5.26 -5.39
C PHE A 128 3.63 -4.34 -6.12
N LEU A 129 3.90 -4.07 -7.39
CA LEU A 129 3.05 -3.22 -8.22
C LEU A 129 2.40 -4.06 -9.30
N VAL A 130 1.08 -3.93 -9.42
CA VAL A 130 0.27 -4.62 -10.43
C VAL A 130 -0.68 -3.63 -11.10
N VAL A 131 -1.14 -3.96 -12.30
CA VAL A 131 -2.16 -3.18 -13.01
C VAL A 131 -3.47 -3.98 -13.01
N ALA A 132 -4.56 -3.39 -12.54
CA ALA A 132 -5.89 -3.96 -12.68
C ALA A 132 -6.31 -3.91 -14.15
N TYR A 133 -6.85 -5.01 -14.67
CA TYR A 133 -7.26 -5.13 -16.07
C TYR A 133 -8.75 -5.41 -16.17
N LYS A 134 -9.49 -4.56 -16.90
CA LYS A 134 -10.97 -4.60 -17.08
C LYS A 134 -11.80 -4.48 -15.79
N VAL A 135 -11.17 -4.39 -14.63
CA VAL A 135 -11.81 -4.27 -13.32
C VAL A 135 -11.15 -3.14 -12.55
N SER A 136 -11.84 -2.62 -11.54
CA SER A 136 -11.27 -1.58 -10.67
C SER A 136 -10.35 -2.20 -9.60
N PRO A 137 -9.41 -1.44 -9.02
CA PRO A 137 -8.66 -1.89 -7.85
C PRO A 137 -9.58 -2.28 -6.67
N TYR A 138 -10.76 -1.66 -6.56
CA TYR A 138 -11.77 -2.03 -5.57
C TYR A 138 -12.25 -3.46 -5.75
N ASP A 139 -12.58 -3.85 -6.99
CA ASP A 139 -13.05 -5.20 -7.29
C ASP A 139 -11.96 -6.23 -6.97
N ILE A 140 -10.70 -5.94 -7.37
CA ILE A 140 -9.54 -6.79 -7.09
C ILE A 140 -9.41 -7.07 -5.58
N PHE A 141 -9.68 -6.07 -4.74
CA PHE A 141 -9.65 -6.22 -3.30
C PHE A 141 -10.90 -6.88 -2.70
N HIS A 142 -12.01 -6.97 -3.44
CA HIS A 142 -13.23 -7.70 -3.03
C HIS A 142 -13.32 -9.11 -3.60
N GLY A 143 -12.43 -9.49 -4.53
CA GLY A 143 -12.43 -10.80 -5.14
C GLY A 143 -12.30 -11.91 -4.10
N GLU A 144 -13.18 -12.92 -4.20
CA GLU A 144 -13.12 -14.12 -3.38
C GLU A 144 -11.92 -14.98 -3.78
N CYS A 145 -11.21 -15.58 -2.82
CA CYS A 145 -10.38 -16.76 -3.12
C CYS A 145 -10.70 -17.93 -2.21
N PRO A 146 -10.79 -19.15 -2.78
CA PRO A 146 -11.16 -20.34 -2.04
C PRO A 146 -10.10 -20.86 -1.04
N PHE A 147 -8.83 -20.42 -1.14
CA PHE A 147 -7.71 -21.03 -0.38
C PHE A 147 -6.80 -20.04 0.37
N ALA A 148 -7.17 -18.77 0.47
CA ALA A 148 -6.40 -17.76 1.20
C ALA A 148 -7.28 -16.62 1.69
N LEU A 149 -6.82 -15.86 2.70
CA LEU A 149 -7.34 -14.52 3.00
C LEU A 149 -7.20 -13.67 1.72
N CYS A 150 -8.27 -13.52 0.95
CA CYS A 150 -8.12 -12.95 -0.38
C CYS A 150 -8.41 -11.47 -0.48
N SER A 151 -7.49 -10.90 -1.26
CA SER A 151 -7.41 -9.57 -1.80
C SER A 151 -5.92 -9.26 -2.00
N SER A 152 -5.20 -8.71 -1.03
CA SER A 152 -3.80 -8.31 -1.23
C SER A 152 -2.80 -9.47 -1.16
N ARG A 153 -2.86 -10.31 -0.12
CA ARG A 153 -1.85 -11.37 0.10
C ARG A 153 -2.01 -12.55 -0.85
N GLY A 154 -3.27 -12.90 -1.18
CA GLY A 154 -3.58 -13.93 -2.16
C GLY A 154 -2.97 -13.61 -3.53
N ILE A 155 -3.12 -12.37 -4.02
CA ILE A 155 -2.52 -11.93 -5.29
C ILE A 155 -1.00 -12.09 -5.27
N ILE A 156 -0.34 -11.65 -4.19
CA ILE A 156 1.12 -11.79 -4.07
C ILE A 156 1.54 -13.26 -4.12
N ASN A 157 0.81 -14.15 -3.46
CA ASN A 157 1.11 -15.58 -3.46
C ASN A 157 0.93 -16.20 -4.86
N ILE A 158 -0.12 -15.80 -5.59
CA ILE A 158 -0.36 -16.21 -6.98
C ILE A 158 0.78 -15.73 -7.87
N LEU A 159 1.16 -14.45 -7.78
CA LEU A 159 2.27 -13.88 -8.56
C LEU A 159 3.58 -14.61 -8.29
N ARG A 160 3.92 -14.85 -7.01
CA ARG A 160 5.14 -15.60 -6.65
C ARG A 160 5.13 -17.03 -7.16
N ALA A 161 3.99 -17.70 -7.09
CA ALA A 161 3.86 -19.05 -7.62
C ALA A 161 4.02 -19.06 -9.14
N GLN A 162 3.46 -18.07 -9.85
CA GLN A 162 3.58 -17.97 -11.29
C GLN A 162 4.99 -17.62 -11.76
N ASP A 163 5.66 -16.69 -11.08
CA ASP A 163 7.07 -16.34 -11.33
C ASP A 163 7.98 -17.55 -11.13
N LYS A 164 7.85 -18.25 -9.99
CA LYS A 164 8.69 -19.42 -9.69
C LYS A 164 8.43 -20.62 -10.60
N ASN A 165 7.17 -20.91 -10.91
CA ASN A 165 6.81 -22.14 -11.62
C ASN A 165 6.80 -21.99 -13.14
N PHE A 166 6.47 -20.80 -13.64
CA PHE A 166 6.28 -20.58 -15.08
C PHE A 166 7.18 -19.47 -15.63
N GLY A 167 7.67 -18.53 -14.81
CA GLY A 167 8.49 -17.40 -15.26
C GLY A 167 7.77 -16.46 -16.24
N VAL A 168 6.43 -16.55 -16.31
CA VAL A 168 5.63 -15.83 -17.32
C VAL A 168 5.37 -14.38 -16.89
N TYR A 169 5.33 -14.10 -15.59
CA TYR A 169 5.00 -12.79 -15.06
C TYR A 169 6.08 -12.31 -14.09
N PRO A 170 6.81 -11.22 -14.42
CA PRO A 170 7.84 -10.70 -13.53
C PRO A 170 7.19 -10.11 -12.27
N LEU A 171 7.77 -10.42 -11.11
CA LEU A 171 7.48 -9.70 -9.87
C LEU A 171 8.13 -8.32 -9.95
N VAL A 172 7.31 -7.28 -10.09
CA VAL A 172 7.78 -5.89 -10.17
C VAL A 172 7.44 -5.16 -8.88
N THR A 173 8.41 -4.47 -8.31
CA THR A 173 8.19 -3.60 -7.14
C THR A 173 7.85 -2.18 -7.54
N SER A 174 7.16 -1.44 -6.67
CA SER A 174 6.88 -0.02 -6.85
C SER A 174 8.14 0.79 -7.12
N LEU A 175 9.25 0.49 -6.43
CA LEU A 175 10.54 1.13 -6.66
C LEU A 175 11.06 0.86 -8.07
N GLU A 176 11.12 -0.42 -8.45
CA GLU A 176 11.63 -0.81 -9.76
C GLU A 176 10.82 -0.18 -10.89
N PHE A 177 9.49 -0.23 -10.78
CA PHE A 177 8.58 0.36 -11.77
C PHE A 177 8.82 1.86 -11.92
N VAL A 178 8.84 2.60 -10.81
CA VAL A 178 9.05 4.05 -10.81
C VAL A 178 10.45 4.41 -11.29
N THR A 179 11.48 3.65 -10.89
CA THR A 179 12.85 3.88 -11.37
C THR A 179 12.95 3.66 -12.88
N LYS A 180 12.35 2.59 -13.43
CA LYS A 180 12.33 2.35 -14.88
C LYS A 180 11.54 3.43 -15.62
N LEU A 181 10.37 3.81 -15.11
CA LEU A 181 9.52 4.86 -15.69
C LEU A 181 10.24 6.22 -15.78
N LEU A 182 11.05 6.57 -14.78
CA LEU A 182 11.81 7.82 -14.74
C LEU A 182 13.16 7.73 -15.47
N SER A 183 13.58 6.53 -15.90
CA SER A 183 14.85 6.32 -16.60
C SER A 183 14.70 6.58 -18.09
N TYR A 184 15.63 7.35 -18.64
CA TYR A 184 15.62 7.68 -20.06
C TYR A 184 15.77 6.40 -20.92
N GLY A 185 14.84 6.22 -21.86
CA GLY A 185 14.87 5.13 -22.83
C GLY A 185 14.49 3.74 -22.29
N ILE A 186 13.86 3.66 -21.10
CA ILE A 186 13.37 2.41 -20.53
C ILE A 186 11.85 2.45 -20.41
N ASP A 187 11.19 1.47 -21.03
CA ASP A 187 9.75 1.25 -20.82
C ASP A 187 9.53 0.30 -19.64
N PRO A 188 8.81 0.73 -18.58
CA PRO A 188 8.51 -0.14 -17.46
C PRO A 188 7.45 -1.18 -17.85
N VAL A 189 7.55 -2.36 -17.25
CA VAL A 189 6.57 -3.45 -17.41
C VAL A 189 5.99 -3.76 -16.04
N ALA A 190 4.71 -4.12 -15.98
CA ALA A 190 4.05 -4.57 -14.77
C ALA A 190 3.05 -5.69 -15.08
N PRO A 191 2.89 -6.67 -14.18
CA PRO A 191 1.90 -7.73 -14.35
C PRO A 191 0.47 -7.16 -14.27
N GLN A 192 -0.42 -7.74 -15.08
CA GLN A 192 -1.85 -7.44 -15.05
C GLN A 192 -2.61 -8.46 -14.20
N VAL A 193 -3.60 -8.00 -13.45
CA VAL A 193 -4.47 -8.84 -12.61
C VAL A 193 -5.92 -8.53 -12.95
N THR A 194 -6.74 -9.57 -13.04
CA THR A 194 -8.18 -9.48 -13.31
C THR A 194 -8.92 -10.54 -12.49
N ILE A 195 -10.23 -10.41 -12.40
CA ILE A 195 -11.12 -11.39 -11.77
C ILE A 195 -11.74 -12.22 -12.88
N VAL A 196 -11.71 -13.54 -12.73
CA VAL A 196 -12.21 -14.53 -13.71
C VAL A 196 -13.40 -15.25 -13.14
#